data_AF-A0A7C1CRC6-F1
#
_entry.id   AF-A0A7C1CRC6-F1
#
_cell.length_a   1.000
_cell.length_b   1.000
_cell.length_c   1.000
_cell.angle_alpha   90.00
_cell.angle_beta   90.00
_cell.angle_gamma   90.00
#
_symmetry.space_group_name_H-M   'P 1'
#
loop_
_entity.id
_entity.type
_entity.pdbx_description
1 polymer ?
#
loop_
_entity_poly.entity_id
_entity_poly.type
_entity_poly.pdbx_seq_one_letter_code
_entity_poly.pdbx_strand_id
1 'polypeptide(L)'
;MPASFGGRLSSVLDIKMKEGNSKDFNVTGGIGSISSRLTVEGPILRERSSFMVSGRRTYVDVFFPLFNNDDLKQSTLYFYDLNAKLNLTLNPNNRIFVSGYFGRDMFGRDINEFGFGNQTLTARWNHIFKHNLFMNTTLISSNYTYFL
;
A
#
# COMPACT_ATOMS: atom_id res chain seq x y z
N MET A 1 18.62 18.68 12.20
CA MET A 1 17.70 17.63 11.73
C MET A 1 16.46 17.65 12.62
N PRO A 2 15.26 17.37 12.11
CA PRO A 2 14.08 17.27 12.97
C PRO A 2 14.29 16.15 14.00
N ALA A 3 13.96 16.40 15.27
CA ALA A 3 14.08 15.43 16.36
C ALA A 3 13.28 14.13 16.13
N SER A 4 12.36 14.14 15.15
CA SER A 4 11.50 13.02 14.79
C SER A 4 12.18 11.87 14.03
N PHE A 5 13.41 12.03 13.52
CA PHE A 5 14.01 11.06 12.58
C PHE A 5 15.32 10.39 13.03
N GLY A 6 15.83 10.66 14.23
CA GLY A 6 16.98 9.94 14.79
C GLY A 6 18.33 10.16 14.06
N GLY A 7 19.43 9.77 14.72
CA GLY A 7 20.80 10.22 14.46
C GLY A 7 21.55 9.70 13.23
N ARG A 8 20.92 9.60 12.04
CA ARG A 8 21.65 9.34 10.78
C ARG A 8 21.66 10.59 9.90
N LEU A 9 22.85 10.99 9.42
CA LEU A 9 23.11 12.12 8.51
C LEU A 9 22.53 11.93 7.07
N SER A 10 21.55 11.06 6.90
CA SER A 10 21.00 10.64 5.63
C SER A 10 19.65 11.30 5.32
N SER A 11 19.26 11.30 4.05
CA SER A 11 17.92 11.67 3.60
C SER A 11 16.84 10.79 4.23
N VAL A 12 15.69 11.38 4.55
CA VAL A 12 14.51 10.69 5.10
C VAL A 12 13.50 10.46 3.98
N LEU A 13 13.05 9.21 3.84
CA LEU A 13 11.95 8.85 2.95
C LEU A 13 10.66 8.67 3.77
N ASP A 14 9.65 9.47 3.49
CA ASP A 14 8.33 9.43 4.13
C ASP A 14 7.29 8.92 3.11
N ILE A 15 6.78 7.71 3.32
CA ILE A 15 5.82 7.06 2.43
C ILE A 15 4.42 7.17 3.05
N LYS A 16 3.47 7.72 2.29
CA LYS A 16 2.09 7.90 2.74
C LYS A 16 1.11 7.23 1.80
N MET A 17 0.17 6.48 2.38
CA MET A 17 -0.98 5.97 1.64
C MET A 17 -1.92 7.12 1.29
N LYS A 18 -2.42 7.11 0.05
CA LYS A 18 -3.47 8.02 -0.42
C LYS A 18 -4.70 7.93 0.49
N GLU A 19 -5.36 9.05 0.73
CA GLU A 19 -6.64 9.11 1.44
C GLU A 19 -7.80 8.89 0.44
N GLY A 20 -8.84 8.17 0.86
CA GLY A 20 -10.05 8.02 0.04
C GLY A 20 -10.79 9.35 -0.11
N ASN A 21 -11.53 9.52 -1.21
CA ASN A 21 -12.35 10.71 -1.45
C ASN A 21 -13.66 10.61 -0.66
N SER A 22 -13.90 11.55 0.28
CA SER A 22 -15.12 11.56 1.11
C SER A 22 -16.31 12.29 0.46
N LYS A 23 -16.17 12.80 -0.75
CA LYS A 23 -17.22 13.52 -1.49
C LYS A 23 -17.77 12.67 -2.62
N ASP A 24 -16.89 12.17 -3.46
CA ASP A 24 -17.24 11.53 -4.73
C ASP A 24 -16.65 10.13 -4.83
N PHE A 25 -17.44 9.23 -5.43
CA PHE A 25 -16.96 7.91 -5.80
C PHE A 25 -16.09 8.02 -7.06
N ASN A 26 -14.90 7.43 -7.02
CA ASN A 26 -13.92 7.50 -8.09
C ASN A 26 -13.30 6.13 -8.34
N VAL A 27 -13.14 5.81 -9.62
CA VAL A 27 -12.40 4.64 -10.07
C VAL A 27 -11.28 5.13 -10.97
N THR A 28 -10.04 4.74 -10.66
CA THR A 28 -8.87 5.08 -11.45
C THR A 28 -8.10 3.81 -11.72
N GLY A 29 -7.77 3.54 -12.97
CA GLY A 29 -7.01 2.36 -13.35
C GLY A 29 -6.13 2.63 -14.54
N GLY A 30 -5.27 1.67 -14.85
CA GLY A 30 -4.45 1.69 -16.05
C GLY A 30 -4.00 0.29 -16.39
N ILE A 31 -4.16 -0.08 -17.66
CA ILE A 31 -3.60 -1.29 -18.24
C ILE A 31 -2.38 -0.84 -19.04
N GLY A 32 -1.20 -1.32 -18.65
CA GLY A 32 0.04 -1.11 -19.38
C GLY A 32 0.53 -2.41 -20.02
N SER A 33 1.54 -2.32 -20.87
CA SER A 33 2.15 -3.50 -21.48
C SER A 33 2.73 -4.45 -20.44
N ILE A 34 3.21 -3.94 -19.30
CA ILE A 34 3.94 -4.74 -18.30
C ILE A 34 3.24 -4.85 -16.94
N SER A 35 2.23 -4.01 -16.68
CA SER A 35 1.51 -4.02 -15.41
C SER A 35 0.13 -3.41 -15.56
N SER A 36 -0.77 -3.83 -14.70
CA SER A 36 -2.11 -3.26 -14.55
C SER A 36 -2.34 -2.82 -13.11
N ARG A 37 -3.09 -1.73 -12.94
CA ARG A 37 -3.52 -1.22 -11.64
C ARG A 37 -4.96 -0.78 -11.66
N LEU A 38 -5.62 -0.91 -10.52
CA LEU A 38 -6.97 -0.43 -10.30
C LEU A 38 -7.07 0.11 -8.88
N THR A 39 -7.67 1.29 -8.75
CA THR A 39 -7.98 1.96 -7.49
C THR A 39 -9.45 2.33 -7.51
N VAL A 40 -10.16 1.97 -6.46
CA VAL A 40 -11.55 2.32 -6.21
C VAL A 40 -11.61 3.04 -4.88
N GLU A 41 -12.18 4.24 -4.87
CA GLU A 41 -12.32 5.03 -3.66
C GLU A 41 -13.64 5.79 -3.65
N GLY A 42 -14.10 6.17 -2.46
CA GLY A 42 -15.31 6.96 -2.35
C GLY A 42 -15.81 7.11 -0.92
N PRO A 43 -16.91 7.87 -0.76
CA PRO A 43 -17.54 8.04 0.54
C PRO A 43 -18.25 6.77 0.99
N ILE A 44 -18.05 6.38 2.25
CA ILE A 44 -18.97 5.47 2.95
C ILE A 44 -20.17 6.29 3.44
N LEU A 45 -19.87 7.44 4.05
CA LEU A 45 -20.83 8.44 4.45
C LEU A 45 -20.27 9.79 4.01
N ARG A 46 -20.99 10.48 3.12
CA ARG A 46 -20.51 11.73 2.52
C ARG A 46 -20.01 12.71 3.58
N GLU A 47 -18.84 13.28 3.33
CA GLU A 47 -18.12 14.24 4.17
C GLU A 47 -17.63 13.71 5.54
N ARG A 48 -17.97 12.48 5.93
CA ARG A 48 -17.57 11.90 7.22
C ARG A 48 -16.61 10.74 7.09
N SER A 49 -16.85 9.87 6.12
CA SER A 49 -16.13 8.60 6.03
C SER A 49 -15.85 8.25 4.58
N SER A 50 -14.68 7.68 4.32
CA SER A 50 -14.25 7.26 2.99
C SER A 50 -13.53 5.93 3.03
N PHE A 51 -13.56 5.22 1.92
CA PHE A 51 -12.73 4.04 1.70
C PHE A 51 -11.87 4.23 0.46
N MET A 52 -10.79 3.46 0.39
CA MET A 52 -9.97 3.29 -0.79
C MET A 52 -9.43 1.87 -0.81
N VAL A 53 -9.53 1.22 -1.96
CA VAL A 53 -8.93 -0.08 -2.24
C VAL A 53 -8.16 0.04 -3.54
N SER A 54 -6.90 -0.35 -3.54
CA SER A 54 -6.05 -0.32 -4.72
C SER A 54 -5.30 -1.63 -4.86
N GLY A 55 -5.26 -2.16 -6.07
CA GLY A 55 -4.47 -3.33 -6.42
C GLY A 55 -3.59 -3.05 -7.63
N ARG A 56 -2.41 -3.64 -7.65
CA ARG A 56 -1.50 -3.63 -8.80
C ARG A 56 -0.94 -5.01 -9.03
N ARG A 57 -0.82 -5.41 -10.28
CA ARG A 57 -0.14 -6.65 -10.69
C ARG A 57 0.74 -6.39 -11.90
N THR A 58 1.94 -6.95 -11.86
CA THR A 58 2.91 -6.95 -12.95
C THR A 58 2.88 -8.31 -13.64
N TYR A 59 3.12 -8.33 -14.94
CA TYR A 59 3.16 -9.54 -15.78
C TYR A 59 4.24 -9.40 -16.86
N VAL A 60 5.40 -8.86 -16.45
CA VAL A 60 6.59 -8.68 -17.30
C VAL A 60 7.09 -10.01 -17.85
N ASP A 61 7.01 -11.05 -17.03
CA ASP A 61 7.34 -12.44 -17.33
C ASP A 61 6.64 -12.99 -18.58
N VAL A 62 5.41 -12.55 -18.86
CA VAL A 62 4.67 -12.94 -20.09
C VAL A 62 5.43 -12.56 -21.37
N PHE A 63 6.29 -11.54 -21.32
CA PHE A 63 7.08 -11.09 -22.48
C PHE A 63 8.45 -11.75 -22.58
N PHE A 64 8.91 -12.44 -21.54
CA PHE A 64 10.22 -13.10 -21.54
C PHE A 64 10.43 -14.14 -22.65
N PRO A 65 9.41 -14.93 -23.06
CA PRO A 65 9.51 -15.82 -24.21
C PRO A 65 9.82 -15.14 -25.55
N LEU A 66 9.56 -13.82 -25.67
CA LEU A 66 9.79 -13.05 -26.89
C LEU A 66 11.25 -12.60 -27.06
N PHE A 67 12.07 -12.72 -26.02
CA PHE A 67 13.48 -12.35 -26.09
C PHE A 67 14.32 -13.50 -26.63
N ASN A 68 15.32 -13.16 -27.44
CA ASN A 68 16.24 -14.13 -28.05
C ASN A 68 17.36 -14.56 -27.08
N ASN A 69 17.01 -14.76 -25.81
CA ASN A 69 17.92 -15.18 -24.74
C ASN A 69 17.23 -16.26 -23.90
N ASP A 70 17.78 -17.47 -23.91
CA ASP A 70 17.19 -18.63 -23.25
C ASP A 70 17.15 -18.50 -21.72
N ASP A 71 18.05 -17.72 -21.11
CA ASP A 71 18.02 -17.42 -19.67
C ASP A 71 16.80 -16.56 -19.28
N LEU A 72 16.38 -15.65 -20.16
CA LEU A 72 15.20 -14.81 -19.91
C LEU A 72 13.92 -15.63 -20.09
N LYS A 73 13.84 -16.50 -21.10
CA LYS A 73 12.64 -17.31 -21.40
C LYS A 73 12.22 -18.21 -20.24
N GLN A 74 13.16 -18.63 -19.40
CA GLN A 74 12.93 -19.52 -18.25
C GLN A 74 12.80 -18.76 -16.91
N SER A 75 12.84 -17.43 -16.95
CA SER A 75 12.74 -16.60 -15.75
C SER A 75 11.28 -16.27 -15.41
N THR A 76 10.99 -16.13 -14.14
CA THR A 76 9.69 -15.64 -13.63
C THR A 76 9.95 -14.35 -12.85
N LEU A 77 9.22 -13.29 -13.20
CA LEU A 77 9.31 -11.99 -12.56
C LEU A 77 7.94 -11.31 -12.54
N TYR A 78 7.26 -11.46 -11.41
CA TYR A 78 6.02 -10.72 -11.18
C TYR A 78 5.92 -10.29 -9.72
N PHE A 79 5.21 -9.20 -9.52
CA PHE A 79 4.81 -8.77 -8.20
C PHE A 79 3.37 -8.31 -8.23
N TYR A 80 2.74 -8.38 -7.08
CA TYR A 80 1.42 -7.82 -6.89
C TYR A 80 1.32 -7.18 -5.51
N ASP A 81 0.54 -6.12 -5.45
CA ASP A 81 0.23 -5.44 -4.21
C ASP A 81 -1.27 -5.15 -4.09
N LEU A 82 -1.71 -5.07 -2.85
CA LEU A 82 -3.05 -4.69 -2.44
C LEU A 82 -2.93 -3.71 -1.28
N ASN A 83 -3.60 -2.58 -1.44
CA ASN A 83 -3.70 -1.51 -0.48
C ASN A 83 -5.17 -1.31 -0.14
N ALA A 84 -5.51 -1.24 1.13
CA ALA A 84 -6.84 -0.89 1.59
C ALA A 84 -6.73 0.18 2.67
N LYS A 85 -7.64 1.15 2.66
CA LYS A 85 -7.70 2.19 3.67
C LYS A 85 -9.12 2.64 3.92
N LEU A 86 -9.47 2.79 5.19
CA LEU A 86 -10.75 3.26 5.69
C LEU A 86 -10.51 4.46 6.59
N ASN A 87 -11.25 5.53 6.33
CA ASN A 87 -11.25 6.75 7.12
C ASN A 87 -12.64 6.95 7.69
N LEU A 88 -12.75 7.06 9.00
CA LEU A 88 -14.01 7.13 9.73
C LEU A 88 -14.00 8.32 10.67
N THR A 89 -14.87 9.30 10.42
CA THR A 89 -15.15 10.37 11.37
C THR A 89 -16.34 9.95 12.23
N LEU A 90 -16.06 9.44 13.44
CA LEU A 90 -17.11 9.00 14.36
C LEU A 90 -17.91 10.20 14.89
N ASN A 91 -17.20 11.28 15.23
CA ASN A 91 -17.76 12.55 15.68
C ASN A 91 -16.73 13.68 15.45
N PRO A 92 -17.06 14.96 15.71
CA PRO A 92 -16.13 16.07 15.48
C PRO A 92 -14.78 15.93 16.19
N ASN A 93 -14.73 15.15 17.28
CA ASN A 93 -13.56 14.98 18.12
C ASN A 93 -12.83 13.65 17.87
N ASN A 94 -13.38 12.73 17.09
CA ASN A 94 -12.84 11.37 16.93
C ASN A 94 -12.76 10.97 15.46
N ARG A 95 -11.53 10.68 15.01
CA ARG A 95 -11.27 10.13 13.68
C ARG A 95 -10.44 8.86 13.78
N ILE A 96 -10.88 7.81 13.11
CA ILE A 96 -10.20 6.53 13.03
C ILE A 96 -9.76 6.29 11.59
N PHE A 97 -8.54 5.82 11.42
CA PHE A 97 -7.95 5.41 10.16
C PHE A 97 -7.51 3.96 10.30
N VAL A 98 -7.93 3.11 9.38
CA VAL A 98 -7.47 1.72 9.33
C VAL A 98 -6.93 1.48 7.94
N SER A 99 -5.69 1.01 7.82
CA SER A 99 -5.09 0.71 6.53
C SER A 99 -4.33 -0.61 6.56
N GLY A 100 -4.44 -1.32 5.44
CA GLY A 100 -3.74 -2.57 5.17
C GLY A 100 -2.90 -2.47 3.91
N TYR A 101 -1.71 -3.05 3.96
CA TYR A 101 -0.86 -3.29 2.80
C TYR A 101 -0.51 -4.77 2.75
N PHE A 102 -0.62 -5.34 1.56
CA PHE A 102 -0.19 -6.70 1.26
C PHE A 102 0.55 -6.67 -0.07
N GLY A 103 1.83 -7.01 -0.07
CA GLY A 103 2.65 -7.10 -1.28
C GLY A 103 3.40 -8.41 -1.30
N ARG A 104 3.55 -9.00 -2.49
CA ARG A 104 4.43 -10.12 -2.72
C ARG A 104 5.17 -9.94 -4.03
N ASP A 105 6.47 -10.15 -3.98
CA ASP A 105 7.39 -10.14 -5.11
C ASP A 105 7.91 -11.56 -5.32
N MET A 106 7.85 -12.05 -6.55
CA MET A 106 8.24 -13.40 -6.95
C MET A 106 9.32 -13.30 -8.03
N PHE A 107 10.42 -13.99 -7.80
CA PHE A 107 11.55 -14.10 -8.71
C PHE A 107 11.89 -15.58 -8.84
N GLY A 108 12.10 -16.07 -10.06
CA GLY A 108 12.45 -17.47 -10.22
C GLY A 108 13.13 -17.78 -11.53
N ARG A 109 13.76 -18.95 -11.59
CA ARG A 109 14.35 -19.54 -12.79
C ARG A 109 14.20 -21.06 -12.72
N ASP A 110 13.48 -21.64 -13.68
CA ASP A 110 13.19 -23.09 -13.86
C ASP A 110 12.63 -23.87 -12.63
N ILE A 111 13.39 -23.96 -11.53
CA ILE A 111 13.11 -24.78 -10.35
C ILE A 111 13.37 -24.07 -9.00
N ASN A 112 14.01 -22.90 -9.02
CA ASN A 112 14.30 -22.11 -7.83
C ASN A 112 13.46 -20.82 -7.87
N GLU A 113 12.54 -20.68 -6.92
CA GLU A 113 11.73 -19.49 -6.73
C GLU A 113 12.11 -18.84 -5.40
N PHE A 114 12.53 -17.59 -5.45
CA PHE A 114 12.73 -16.79 -4.26
C PHE A 114 11.83 -15.56 -4.30
N GLY A 115 11.51 -15.04 -3.14
CA GLY A 115 10.67 -13.87 -3.08
C GLY A 115 10.49 -13.35 -1.69
N PHE A 116 9.79 -12.22 -1.64
CA PHE A 116 9.55 -11.50 -0.41
C PHE A 116 8.11 -11.03 -0.35
N GLY A 117 7.59 -11.01 0.86
CA GLY A 117 6.23 -10.64 1.17
C GLY A 117 6.21 -9.62 2.30
N ASN A 118 5.35 -8.64 2.16
CA ASN A 118 5.12 -7.61 3.15
C ASN A 118 3.64 -7.56 3.47
N GLN A 119 3.30 -7.68 4.75
CA GLN A 119 1.95 -7.45 5.24
C GLN A 119 2.02 -6.41 6.34
N THR A 120 1.21 -5.36 6.24
CA THR A 120 1.16 -4.34 7.27
C THR A 120 -0.29 -3.97 7.54
N LEU A 121 -0.66 -3.95 8.81
CA LEU A 121 -1.92 -3.42 9.30
C LEU A 121 -1.62 -2.22 10.20
N THR A 122 -2.24 -1.10 9.92
CA THR A 122 -2.11 0.13 10.72
C THR A 122 -3.49 0.60 11.14
N ALA A 123 -3.66 0.84 12.43
CA ALA A 123 -4.82 1.50 13.00
C ALA A 123 -4.37 2.78 13.68
N ARG A 124 -4.96 3.91 13.31
CA ARG A 124 -4.68 5.20 13.91
C ARG A 124 -5.96 5.82 14.41
N TRP A 125 -5.92 6.36 15.63
CA TRP A 125 -7.02 7.08 16.25
C TRP A 125 -6.55 8.48 16.65
N ASN A 126 -7.27 9.49 16.18
CA ASN A 126 -7.09 10.88 16.56
C ASN A 126 -8.28 11.29 17.43
N HIS A 127 -7.98 11.78 18.63
CA HIS A 127 -8.95 12.30 19.57
C HIS A 127 -8.65 13.76 19.94
N ILE A 128 -9.66 14.63 19.93
CA ILE A 128 -9.55 16.03 20.36
C ILE A 128 -10.29 16.15 21.69
N PHE A 129 -9.55 16.39 22.78
CA PHE A 129 -10.13 16.59 24.11
C PHE A 129 -10.66 18.03 24.27
N LYS A 130 -9.86 19.01 23.84
CA LYS A 130 -10.18 20.46 23.84
C LYS A 130 -9.45 21.15 22.69
N HIS A 131 -9.73 22.43 22.45
CA HIS A 131 -9.14 23.20 21.35
C HIS A 131 -7.59 23.25 21.35
N ASN A 132 -6.93 22.93 22.46
CA ASN A 132 -5.47 22.90 22.62
C ASN A 132 -4.92 21.53 23.09
N LEU A 133 -5.76 20.50 23.20
CA LEU A 133 -5.34 19.17 23.67
C LEU A 133 -5.90 18.09 22.74
N PHE A 134 -4.99 17.38 22.08
CA PHE A 134 -5.31 16.28 21.18
C PHE A 134 -4.38 15.09 21.43
N MET A 135 -4.83 13.92 21.00
CA MET A 135 -4.10 12.65 21.06
C MET A 135 -4.11 12.01 19.67
N ASN A 136 -2.96 11.46 19.26
CA ASN A 136 -2.85 10.60 18.10
C ASN A 136 -2.23 9.27 18.55
N THR A 137 -3.01 8.20 18.52
CA THR A 137 -2.54 6.85 18.85
C THR A 137 -2.44 6.05 17.57
N THR A 138 -1.28 5.42 17.33
CA THR A 138 -1.07 4.59 16.14
C THR A 138 -0.59 3.20 16.59
N LEU A 139 -1.27 2.17 16.11
CA LEU A 139 -0.93 0.78 16.28
C LEU A 139 -0.55 0.23 14.92
N ILE A 140 0.63 -0.40 14.84
CA ILE A 140 1.17 -0.95 13.61
C ILE A 140 1.54 -2.40 13.88
N SER A 141 1.02 -3.30 13.06
CA SER A 141 1.46 -4.70 12.97
C SER A 141 2.04 -4.92 11.59
N SER A 142 3.24 -5.46 11.51
CA SER A 142 3.90 -5.74 10.24
C SER A 142 4.55 -7.11 10.28
N ASN A 143 4.44 -7.84 9.18
CA ASN A 143 5.07 -9.12 8.97
C ASN A 143 5.78 -9.10 7.62
N TYR A 144 7.09 -9.35 7.67
CA TYR A 144 7.93 -9.55 6.50
C TYR A 144 8.29 -11.02 6.39
N THR A 145 8.03 -11.60 5.22
CA THR A 145 8.41 -12.97 4.91
C THR A 145 9.33 -13.01 3.71
N TYR A 146 10.26 -13.96 3.71
CA TYR A 146 11.06 -14.30 2.54
C TYR A 146 11.02 -15.81 2.37
N PHE A 147 11.14 -16.27 1.14
CA PHE A 147 11.26 -17.69 0.78
C PHE A 147 12.34 -17.84 -0.29
N LEU A 148 12.96 -19.02 -0.31
CA LEU A 148 14.14 -19.39 -1.10
C LEU A 148 13.86 -20.70 -1.85
#